data_AF-A0A534Q8Y9-F1
#
_entry.id   AF-A0A534Q8Y9-F1
#
_cell.length_a   1.000
_cell.length_b   1.000
_cell.length_c   1.000
_cell.angle_alpha   90.00
_cell.angle_beta   90.00
_cell.angle_gamma   90.00
#
_symmetry.space_group_name_H-M   'P 1'
#
loop_
_entity.id
_entity.type
_entity.pdbx_description
1 polymer ?
#
loop_
_entity_poly.entity_id
_entity_poly.type
_entity_poly.pdbx_seq_one_letter_code
_entity_poly.pdbx_strand_id
1 'polypeptide(L)'
;MNGEAPTTGITAFALLALAVLVSGPTGAAPAPRPPGAPDDPFLCYRVQAFGMPRFTPIPAIRVAGPLGPLNAHVTRPMWLCTPADVDARRVVDAATALEGYRIQPLMAAVPQRRLQVTNEFGPLRAEIGRPDDLLVPTAESPDGVPPLPAANDVDHYACHRLRPVTDGLPFAPIEGVRLADQFGTRYLDLTTPRHLCAPVGNNGAGIKHPGGYFLCYRVQLSLAAPQDALGSALELHTSNEFGPGRLAAIRQAELCVPSVRTPGPRGCFSRDSSPTGFDAIVAAGFTVIDTGTDPGVVNALPAGRRALVWLGNYDNTTCMWERSDDWVIANVAPLAGNPKVEAYNLADEPRLWQCPSAVRDLAARSALVKSLDPGRPTFAVIQPHFPENPYAPYVGAVDIIGVDRYPCSWAAGCVYAKIDETIGLLEAAKVPRYWAIVQAFADSYYRWPTVGELHEEFRHWRASRMEGYVVFSWAYLGDSLANHPDLLSALTAENGS
;
A
#
# COMPACT_ATOMS: atom_id res chain seq x y z
N MET A 1 82.35 46.10 -6.19
CA MET A 1 81.85 46.74 -4.95
C MET A 1 80.42 47.16 -5.20
N ASN A 2 79.51 46.55 -4.44
CA ASN A 2 78.22 47.01 -3.93
C ASN A 2 77.27 47.83 -4.82
N GLY A 3 76.01 47.36 -4.87
CA GLY A 3 74.85 48.25 -4.85
C GLY A 3 73.74 47.86 -5.83
N GLU A 4 72.78 47.05 -5.36
CA GLU A 4 71.58 46.63 -6.08
C GLU A 4 70.45 47.67 -6.06
N ALA A 5 69.76 47.76 -7.21
CA ALA A 5 68.32 48.00 -7.43
C ALA A 5 67.71 49.41 -7.12
N PRO A 6 66.53 49.80 -7.69
CA PRO A 6 65.53 48.92 -8.33
C PRO A 6 64.75 49.40 -9.59
N THR A 7 64.23 48.38 -10.30
CA THR A 7 62.88 48.19 -10.89
C THR A 7 62.32 49.04 -12.04
N THR A 8 61.91 48.33 -13.12
CA THR A 8 60.68 48.56 -13.90
C THR A 8 60.19 47.24 -14.51
N GLY A 9 58.87 47.02 -14.49
CA GLY A 9 58.22 45.72 -14.72
C GLY A 9 57.92 45.33 -16.17
N ILE A 10 57.39 44.12 -16.34
CA ILE A 10 56.73 43.63 -17.57
C ILE A 10 55.57 42.70 -17.19
N THR A 11 54.47 42.88 -17.89
CA THR A 11 53.16 42.20 -17.88
C THR A 11 53.22 40.69 -18.15
N ALA A 12 52.47 39.90 -17.37
CA ALA A 12 52.30 38.45 -17.57
C ALA A 12 50.94 38.12 -18.23
N PHE A 13 51.00 37.42 -19.36
CA PHE A 13 49.87 36.73 -20.00
C PHE A 13 49.47 35.51 -19.16
N ALA A 14 48.21 35.44 -18.72
CA ALA A 14 47.65 34.29 -18.01
C ALA A 14 47.09 33.26 -19.01
N LEU A 15 47.63 32.04 -19.00
CA LEU A 15 47.05 30.85 -19.64
C LEU A 15 45.84 30.39 -18.82
N LEU A 16 44.64 30.42 -19.41
CA LEU A 16 43.44 29.81 -18.84
C LEU A 16 43.42 28.31 -19.20
N ALA A 17 43.71 27.45 -18.22
CA ALA A 17 43.48 26.01 -18.34
C ALA A 17 41.98 25.73 -18.11
N LEU A 18 41.29 25.28 -19.15
CA LEU A 18 39.89 24.88 -19.07
C LEU A 18 39.79 23.48 -18.44
N ALA A 19 39.56 23.42 -17.12
CA ALA A 19 39.23 22.17 -16.44
C ALA A 19 37.80 21.75 -16.81
N VAL A 20 37.66 20.77 -17.69
CA VAL A 20 36.38 20.09 -17.94
C VAL A 20 36.11 19.17 -16.75
N LEU A 21 35.31 19.67 -15.80
CA LEU A 21 34.70 18.85 -14.75
C LEU A 21 33.63 17.98 -15.41
N VAL A 22 33.97 16.72 -15.69
CA VAL A 22 32.96 15.68 -15.99
C VAL A 22 32.16 15.47 -14.72
N SER A 23 30.99 16.11 -14.65
CA SER A 23 30.00 15.86 -13.61
C SER A 23 29.37 14.51 -13.95
N GLY A 24 29.84 13.44 -13.32
CA GLY A 24 29.11 12.17 -13.32
C GLY A 24 27.73 12.37 -12.70
N PRO A 25 26.73 11.52 -13.01
CA PRO A 25 25.45 11.59 -12.35
C PRO A 25 25.69 11.37 -10.85
N THR A 26 25.49 12.41 -10.06
CA THR A 26 25.34 12.27 -8.62
C THR A 26 24.13 11.38 -8.40
N GLY A 27 24.37 10.11 -8.08
CA GLY A 27 23.30 9.19 -7.69
C GLY A 27 22.49 9.85 -6.58
N ALA A 28 21.20 10.10 -6.86
CA ALA A 28 20.29 10.59 -5.84
C ALA A 28 20.38 9.64 -4.64
N ALA A 29 20.41 10.20 -3.43
CA ALA A 29 20.28 9.40 -2.23
C ALA A 29 19.04 8.50 -2.39
N PRO A 30 19.16 7.19 -2.17
CA PRO A 30 18.03 6.29 -2.38
C PRO A 30 16.85 6.71 -1.49
N ALA A 31 15.62 6.66 -2.02
CA ALA A 31 14.43 7.03 -1.25
C ALA A 31 14.36 6.20 0.06
N PRO A 32 14.01 6.82 1.20
CA PRO A 32 13.84 6.10 2.47
C PRO A 32 12.93 4.89 2.29
N ARG A 33 13.20 3.77 2.97
CA ARG A 33 12.26 2.65 2.99
C ARG A 33 10.94 3.17 3.57
N PRO A 34 9.81 2.89 2.91
CA PRO A 34 8.55 3.40 3.40
C PRO A 34 8.22 2.78 4.78
N PRO A 35 7.69 3.56 5.74
CA PRO A 35 7.37 3.06 7.07
C PRO A 35 6.47 1.82 7.02
N GLY A 36 6.87 0.76 7.73
CA GLY A 36 6.12 -0.50 7.79
C GLY A 36 6.42 -1.50 6.66
N ALA A 37 7.39 -1.23 5.78
CA ALA A 37 7.96 -2.26 4.90
C ALA A 37 8.93 -3.17 5.67
N PRO A 38 9.09 -4.45 5.25
CA PRO A 38 10.13 -5.32 5.82
C PRO A 38 11.51 -4.72 5.61
N ASP A 39 12.45 -5.00 6.51
CA ASP A 39 13.77 -4.39 6.43
C ASP A 39 14.53 -4.82 5.17
N ASP A 40 14.75 -6.12 4.98
CA ASP A 40 15.67 -6.57 3.94
C ASP A 40 14.99 -6.92 2.61
N PRO A 41 15.56 -6.46 1.48
CA PRO A 41 15.32 -7.08 0.19
C PRO A 41 15.80 -8.52 0.16
N PHE A 42 15.18 -9.32 -0.70
CA PHE A 42 15.52 -10.73 -0.86
C PHE A 42 15.85 -11.09 -2.31
N LEU A 43 16.99 -11.72 -2.54
CA LEU A 43 17.33 -12.31 -3.83
C LEU A 43 16.90 -13.78 -3.86
N CYS A 44 15.91 -14.08 -4.68
CA CYS A 44 15.29 -15.40 -4.76
C CYS A 44 15.92 -16.27 -5.86
N TYR A 45 16.45 -17.40 -5.43
CA TYR A 45 17.04 -18.44 -6.24
C TYR A 45 16.05 -19.56 -6.48
N ARG A 46 15.98 -20.05 -7.72
CA ARG A 46 15.34 -21.34 -8.00
C ARG A 46 16.16 -22.44 -7.37
N VAL A 47 15.47 -23.33 -6.63
CA VAL A 47 16.11 -24.45 -5.97
C VAL A 47 15.67 -25.79 -6.53
N GLN A 48 16.50 -26.79 -6.29
CA GLN A 48 16.17 -28.21 -6.41
C GLN A 48 16.35 -28.88 -5.06
N ALA A 49 15.29 -29.53 -4.57
CA ALA A 49 15.40 -30.37 -3.39
C ALA A 49 16.18 -31.64 -3.71
N PHE A 50 17.07 -32.06 -2.82
CA PHE A 50 17.89 -33.25 -2.96
C PHE A 50 18.00 -34.02 -1.64
N GLY A 51 18.50 -35.26 -1.71
CA GLY A 51 18.64 -36.11 -0.53
C GLY A 51 17.31 -36.55 0.10
N MET A 52 17.39 -37.04 1.34
CA MET A 52 16.27 -37.52 2.15
C MET A 52 16.26 -36.82 3.52
N PRO A 53 15.08 -36.63 4.16
CA PRO A 53 13.75 -36.96 3.63
C PRO A 53 13.30 -35.98 2.54
N ARG A 54 12.48 -36.45 1.59
CA ARG A 54 11.82 -35.57 0.62
C ARG A 54 10.71 -34.78 1.31
N PHE A 55 10.47 -33.57 0.82
CA PHE A 55 9.33 -32.76 1.27
C PHE A 55 8.02 -33.53 1.04
N THR A 56 7.21 -33.63 2.10
CA THR A 56 5.86 -34.20 2.02
C THR A 56 4.87 -33.07 1.83
N PRO A 57 4.02 -33.10 0.78
CA PRO A 57 3.00 -32.07 0.57
C PRO A 57 2.12 -31.87 1.80
N ILE A 58 1.89 -30.62 2.19
CA ILE A 58 1.11 -30.25 3.37
C ILE A 58 -0.28 -29.81 2.90
N PRO A 59 -1.34 -30.56 3.23
CA PRO A 59 -2.66 -30.23 2.75
C PRO A 59 -3.34 -29.14 3.56
N ALA A 60 -4.17 -28.33 2.89
CA ALA A 60 -5.16 -27.44 3.51
C ALA A 60 -4.61 -26.50 4.59
N ILE A 61 -3.47 -25.86 4.33
CA ILE A 61 -3.01 -24.74 5.15
C ILE A 61 -4.01 -23.58 5.04
N ARG A 62 -4.18 -22.84 6.14
CA ARG A 62 -4.98 -21.62 6.19
C ARG A 62 -4.11 -20.48 6.66
N VAL A 63 -3.92 -19.51 5.77
CA VAL A 63 -3.23 -18.25 6.07
C VAL A 63 -4.17 -17.08 5.80
N ALA A 64 -3.97 -15.97 6.48
CA ALA A 64 -4.79 -14.78 6.29
C ALA A 64 -3.94 -13.52 6.37
N GLY A 65 -4.31 -12.50 5.59
CA GLY A 65 -3.65 -11.21 5.61
C GLY A 65 -4.45 -10.14 4.88
N PRO A 66 -3.85 -8.99 4.54
CA PRO A 66 -4.53 -7.83 3.95
C PRO A 66 -5.15 -8.06 2.57
N LEU A 67 -4.84 -9.19 1.90
CA LEU A 67 -5.48 -9.58 0.64
C LEU A 67 -6.65 -10.58 0.82
N GLY A 68 -6.98 -10.91 2.07
CA GLY A 68 -8.01 -11.86 2.45
C GLY A 68 -7.45 -13.23 2.85
N PRO A 69 -8.34 -14.17 3.25
CA PRO A 69 -7.94 -15.51 3.61
C PRO A 69 -7.54 -16.35 2.39
N LEU A 70 -6.56 -17.23 2.59
CA LEU A 70 -6.06 -18.18 1.60
C LEU A 70 -6.03 -19.58 2.19
N ASN A 71 -6.74 -20.50 1.53
CA ASN A 71 -6.67 -21.94 1.81
C ASN A 71 -5.98 -22.64 0.63
N ALA A 72 -4.90 -23.36 0.89
CA ALA A 72 -4.10 -23.99 -0.16
C ALA A 72 -3.39 -25.27 0.31
N HIS A 73 -2.94 -26.09 -0.64
CA HIS A 73 -1.97 -27.14 -0.39
C HIS A 73 -0.55 -26.60 -0.65
N VAL A 74 0.39 -26.87 0.26
CA VAL A 74 1.83 -26.64 0.02
C VAL A 74 2.39 -27.88 -0.65
N THR A 75 2.95 -27.74 -1.84
CA THR A 75 3.27 -28.91 -2.69
C THR A 75 4.74 -29.26 -2.71
N ARG A 76 5.63 -28.27 -2.88
CA ARG A 76 7.07 -28.48 -2.95
C ARG A 76 7.86 -27.18 -2.78
N PRO A 77 9.11 -27.23 -2.31
CA PRO A 77 10.02 -26.08 -2.35
C PRO A 77 10.31 -25.67 -3.81
N MET A 78 10.42 -24.36 -4.00
CA MET A 78 10.60 -23.67 -5.28
C MET A 78 11.70 -22.62 -5.23
N TRP A 79 11.85 -21.99 -4.07
CA TRP A 79 12.69 -20.82 -3.88
C TRP A 79 13.52 -20.92 -2.60
N LEU A 80 14.74 -20.40 -2.66
CA LEU A 80 15.47 -19.94 -1.49
C LEU A 80 15.80 -18.48 -1.73
N CYS A 81 15.33 -17.62 -0.83
CA CYS A 81 15.43 -16.18 -0.94
C CYS A 81 16.33 -15.69 0.18
N THR A 82 17.52 -15.21 -0.18
CA THR A 82 18.55 -14.75 0.74
C THR A 82 18.41 -13.25 0.98
N PRO A 83 18.60 -12.75 2.21
CA PRO A 83 18.68 -11.32 2.47
C PRO A 83 19.76 -10.66 1.60
N ALA A 84 19.43 -9.55 0.97
CA ALA A 84 20.25 -8.91 -0.04
C ALA A 84 20.44 -7.41 0.23
N ASP A 85 21.68 -6.97 0.16
CA ASP A 85 22.09 -5.57 0.12
C ASP A 85 21.89 -5.01 -1.29
N VAL A 86 20.85 -4.19 -1.46
CA VAL A 86 20.57 -3.43 -2.69
C VAL A 86 21.25 -2.07 -2.58
N ASP A 87 22.13 -1.74 -3.52
CA ASP A 87 22.78 -0.43 -3.64
C ASP A 87 23.44 0.08 -2.35
N ALA A 88 24.08 -0.83 -1.59
CA ALA A 88 24.86 -0.56 -0.37
C ALA A 88 24.05 -0.03 0.82
N ARG A 89 22.77 -0.42 0.93
CA ARG A 89 21.88 -0.13 2.06
C ARG A 89 22.09 -1.03 3.28
N ARG A 90 22.95 -2.06 3.18
CA ARG A 90 23.22 -3.09 4.20
C ARG A 90 22.02 -3.99 4.49
N VAL A 91 22.33 -5.21 4.91
CA VAL A 91 21.36 -6.19 5.43
C VAL A 91 21.20 -6.00 6.94
N VAL A 92 19.96 -5.96 7.43
CA VAL A 92 19.59 -5.80 8.84
C VAL A 92 19.56 -7.14 9.56
N ASP A 93 18.84 -8.11 9.01
CA ASP A 93 18.73 -9.50 9.46
C ASP A 93 19.32 -10.45 8.40
N ALA A 94 20.62 -10.71 8.53
CA ALA A 94 21.32 -11.65 7.66
C ALA A 94 21.06 -13.12 8.01
N ALA A 95 20.39 -13.41 9.14
CA ALA A 95 20.21 -14.77 9.64
C ALA A 95 18.88 -15.39 9.20
N THR A 96 17.90 -14.58 8.80
CA THR A 96 16.57 -15.04 8.40
C THR A 96 16.38 -14.98 6.88
N ALA A 97 16.48 -16.13 6.23
CA ALA A 97 16.11 -16.29 4.82
C ALA A 97 14.59 -16.56 4.66
N LEU A 98 14.14 -16.64 3.41
CA LEU A 98 12.78 -17.08 3.06
C LEU A 98 12.85 -18.32 2.16
N GLU A 99 12.29 -19.44 2.60
CA GLU A 99 12.05 -20.60 1.74
C GLU A 99 10.67 -20.46 1.09
N GLY A 100 10.62 -20.53 -0.23
CA GLY A 100 9.38 -20.39 -0.98
C GLY A 100 8.87 -21.73 -1.48
N TYR A 101 7.60 -22.00 -1.20
CA TYR A 101 6.91 -23.22 -1.59
C TYR A 101 5.82 -22.94 -2.61
N ARG A 102 5.70 -23.83 -3.60
CA ARG A 102 4.56 -23.80 -4.52
C ARG A 102 3.29 -24.16 -3.78
N ILE A 103 2.27 -23.34 -3.95
CA ILE A 103 0.94 -23.59 -3.41
C ILE A 103 -0.08 -23.93 -4.50
N GLN A 104 -1.07 -24.74 -4.13
CA GLN A 104 -2.25 -25.04 -4.93
C GLN A 104 -3.51 -24.58 -4.17
N PRO A 105 -4.10 -23.43 -4.53
CA PRO A 105 -5.31 -22.93 -3.88
C PRO A 105 -6.49 -23.90 -4.01
N LEU A 106 -7.26 -24.05 -2.93
CA LEU A 106 -8.43 -24.95 -2.87
C LEU A 106 -9.67 -24.40 -3.60
N MET A 107 -9.71 -23.09 -3.83
CA MET A 107 -10.74 -22.42 -4.65
C MET A 107 -10.07 -21.46 -5.62
N ALA A 108 -10.78 -21.06 -6.68
CA ALA A 108 -10.32 -20.02 -7.59
C ALA A 108 -10.29 -18.66 -6.86
N ALA A 109 -9.21 -18.39 -6.13
CA ALA A 109 -8.99 -17.10 -5.51
C ALA A 109 -8.61 -16.08 -6.60
N VAL A 110 -9.55 -15.25 -7.03
CA VAL A 110 -9.21 -13.95 -7.62
C VAL A 110 -10.29 -12.91 -7.31
N PRO A 111 -10.18 -12.10 -6.24
CA PRO A 111 -10.58 -10.72 -6.39
C PRO A 111 -9.52 -10.05 -7.26
N GLN A 112 -9.85 -9.78 -8.53
CA GLN A 112 -9.05 -8.92 -9.38
C GLN A 112 -9.02 -7.54 -8.72
N ARG A 113 -7.90 -7.19 -8.09
CA ARG A 113 -7.72 -5.91 -7.42
C ARG A 113 -6.56 -5.21 -8.09
N ARG A 114 -6.78 -3.96 -8.51
CA ARG A 114 -5.68 -3.05 -8.84
C ARG A 114 -5.15 -2.52 -7.52
N LEU A 115 -3.85 -2.66 -7.31
CA LEU A 115 -3.14 -2.01 -6.22
C LEU A 115 -2.10 -1.08 -6.78
N GLN A 116 -1.83 -0.03 -6.01
CA GLN A 116 -0.62 0.75 -6.14
C GLN A 116 0.32 0.35 -5.00
N VAL A 117 1.52 -0.05 -5.36
CA VAL A 117 2.59 -0.32 -4.41
C VAL A 117 3.76 0.58 -4.74
N THR A 118 4.45 1.05 -3.71
CA THR A 118 5.58 1.95 -3.86
C THR A 118 6.80 1.30 -3.22
N ASN A 119 7.92 1.34 -3.93
CA ASN A 119 9.22 0.93 -3.41
C ASN A 119 10.30 1.90 -3.86
N GLU A 120 11.57 1.55 -3.64
CA GLU A 120 12.70 2.39 -3.99
C GLU A 120 12.85 2.68 -5.50
N PHE A 121 12.22 1.89 -6.36
CA PHE A 121 12.19 2.09 -7.81
C PHE A 121 10.96 2.90 -8.27
N GLY A 122 10.13 3.36 -7.34
CA GLY A 122 8.96 4.19 -7.59
C GLY A 122 7.64 3.44 -7.47
N PRO A 123 6.52 4.11 -7.81
CA PRO A 123 5.19 3.53 -7.72
C PRO A 123 4.94 2.57 -8.90
N LEU A 124 4.43 1.38 -8.59
CA LEU A 124 3.92 0.42 -9.55
C LEU A 124 2.42 0.21 -9.35
N ARG A 125 1.67 0.33 -10.44
CA ARG A 125 0.30 -0.19 -10.50
C ARG A 125 0.34 -1.64 -10.96
N ALA A 126 -0.35 -2.50 -10.24
CA ALA A 126 -0.38 -3.92 -10.55
C ALA A 126 -1.79 -4.48 -10.42
N GLU A 127 -2.15 -5.37 -11.33
CA GLU A 127 -3.35 -6.20 -11.21
C GLU A 127 -2.96 -7.53 -10.57
N ILE A 128 -3.52 -7.81 -9.39
CA ILE A 128 -3.22 -9.03 -8.64
C ILE A 128 -3.91 -10.23 -9.29
N GLY A 129 -3.12 -11.24 -9.64
CA GLY A 129 -3.60 -12.53 -10.10
C GLY A 129 -3.70 -13.57 -8.98
N ARG A 130 -3.68 -14.85 -9.37
CA ARG A 130 -3.80 -15.96 -8.43
C ARG A 130 -2.56 -16.05 -7.52
N PRO A 131 -2.73 -16.45 -6.25
CA PRO A 131 -1.61 -16.84 -5.40
C PRO A 131 -1.01 -18.15 -5.91
N ASP A 132 0.32 -18.23 -5.98
CA ASP A 132 1.03 -19.42 -6.47
C ASP A 132 2.27 -19.83 -5.67
N ASP A 133 2.79 -18.97 -4.79
CA ASP A 133 3.87 -19.32 -3.85
C ASP A 133 3.55 -18.83 -2.40
N LEU A 134 4.10 -19.54 -1.41
CA LEU A 134 4.14 -19.15 0.00
C LEU A 134 5.60 -19.06 0.45
N LEU A 135 6.04 -17.89 0.92
CA LEU A 135 7.37 -17.67 1.49
C LEU A 135 7.31 -17.78 3.01
N VAL A 136 8.26 -18.50 3.58
CA VAL A 136 8.30 -18.85 5.01
C VAL A 136 9.67 -18.49 5.60
N PRO A 137 9.74 -17.75 6.73
CA PRO A 137 10.99 -17.50 7.43
C PRO A 137 11.75 -18.80 7.70
N THR A 138 13.01 -18.85 7.28
CA THR A 138 13.81 -20.07 7.22
C THR A 138 15.25 -19.81 7.65
N ALA A 139 15.81 -20.71 8.45
CA ALA A 139 17.22 -20.72 8.81
C ALA A 139 17.96 -21.63 7.83
N GLU A 140 19.17 -21.24 7.44
CA GLU A 140 19.99 -22.00 6.50
C GLU A 140 21.43 -22.17 7.00
N SER A 141 22.07 -23.26 6.57
CA SER A 141 23.48 -23.54 6.88
C SER A 141 24.11 -24.46 5.83
N PRO A 142 25.39 -24.23 5.46
CA PRO A 142 26.14 -25.17 4.64
C PRO A 142 26.60 -26.42 5.41
N ASP A 143 26.70 -26.34 6.74
CA ASP A 143 27.41 -27.34 7.56
C ASP A 143 26.50 -28.45 8.10
N GLY A 144 25.18 -28.27 8.05
CA GLY A 144 24.21 -29.23 8.58
C GLY A 144 22.87 -28.59 8.87
N VAL A 145 21.90 -29.40 9.33
CA VAL A 145 20.55 -28.92 9.64
C VAL A 145 20.60 -27.85 10.74
N PRO A 146 20.25 -26.58 10.44
CA PRO A 146 20.25 -25.53 11.45
C PRO A 146 19.06 -25.71 12.41
N PRO A 147 19.10 -25.11 13.60
CA PRO A 147 17.89 -24.96 14.41
C PRO A 147 16.82 -24.17 13.65
N LEU A 148 15.57 -24.22 14.13
CA LEU A 148 14.52 -23.34 13.61
C LEU A 148 14.94 -21.86 13.72
N PRO A 149 14.43 -20.99 12.84
CA PRO A 149 14.72 -19.56 12.90
C PRO A 149 14.46 -19.02 14.30
N ALA A 150 15.40 -18.21 14.80
CA ALA A 150 15.18 -17.46 16.03
C ALA A 150 14.03 -16.45 15.84
N ALA A 151 13.58 -15.85 16.94
CA ALA A 151 12.66 -14.71 16.86
C ALA A 151 13.25 -13.63 15.94
N ASN A 152 12.48 -13.24 14.93
CA ASN A 152 12.90 -12.35 13.85
C ASN A 152 11.73 -11.44 13.47
N ASP A 153 12.01 -10.43 12.64
CA ASP A 153 11.01 -9.47 12.19
C ASP A 153 10.42 -9.77 10.78
N VAL A 154 10.68 -10.97 10.25
CA VAL A 154 10.24 -11.36 8.89
C VAL A 154 8.90 -12.09 8.93
N ASP A 155 7.91 -11.60 8.20
CA ASP A 155 6.60 -12.27 8.05
C ASP A 155 6.65 -13.50 7.13
N HIS A 156 5.56 -14.28 7.14
CA HIS A 156 5.23 -15.17 6.02
C HIS A 156 4.59 -14.36 4.90
N TYR A 157 4.76 -14.80 3.66
CA TYR A 157 4.16 -14.08 2.53
C TYR A 157 3.44 -14.99 1.55
N ALA A 158 2.20 -14.65 1.21
CA ALA A 158 1.50 -15.23 0.07
C ALA A 158 1.83 -14.41 -1.19
N CYS A 159 2.51 -15.05 -2.15
CA CYS A 159 2.91 -14.42 -3.41
C CYS A 159 1.85 -14.63 -4.49
N HIS A 160 1.40 -13.52 -5.06
CA HIS A 160 0.44 -13.46 -6.15
C HIS A 160 1.12 -13.07 -7.45
N ARG A 161 0.85 -13.84 -8.50
CA ARG A 161 1.34 -13.52 -9.84
C ARG A 161 0.71 -12.24 -10.35
N LEU A 162 1.53 -11.28 -10.74
CA LEU A 162 1.05 -10.02 -11.33
C LEU A 162 0.61 -10.22 -12.77
N ARG A 163 -0.42 -9.47 -13.16
CA ARG A 163 -0.87 -9.33 -14.54
C ARG A 163 -0.49 -7.94 -15.07
N PRO A 164 -0.14 -7.82 -16.36
CA PRO A 164 0.11 -6.52 -16.98
C PRO A 164 -1.13 -5.62 -16.84
N VAL A 165 -0.93 -4.39 -16.38
CA VAL A 165 -1.96 -3.36 -16.40
C VAL A 165 -2.14 -2.90 -17.85
N THR A 166 -3.38 -2.91 -18.34
CA THR A 166 -3.69 -2.53 -19.73
C THR A 166 -3.91 -1.04 -19.91
N ASP A 167 -4.15 -0.31 -18.82
CA ASP A 167 -4.36 1.13 -18.75
C ASP A 167 -3.13 1.85 -18.15
N GLY A 168 -2.08 2.05 -18.94
CA GLY A 168 -0.90 2.81 -18.50
C GLY A 168 0.33 2.63 -19.39
N LEU A 169 1.42 3.30 -19.01
CA LEU A 169 2.72 3.06 -19.62
C LEU A 169 3.23 1.66 -19.23
N PRO A 170 3.80 0.90 -20.18
CA PRO A 170 4.49 -0.34 -19.86
C PRO A 170 5.62 -0.10 -18.85
N PHE A 171 5.92 -1.12 -18.04
CA PHE A 171 7.08 -1.11 -17.16
C PHE A 171 8.37 -0.97 -17.98
N ALA A 172 9.20 0.01 -17.63
CA ALA A 172 10.54 0.17 -18.18
C ALA A 172 11.53 -0.65 -17.34
N PRO A 173 12.38 -1.51 -17.95
CA PRO A 173 13.42 -2.23 -17.22
C PRO A 173 14.34 -1.31 -16.43
N ILE A 174 14.78 -1.78 -15.27
CA ILE A 174 15.74 -1.07 -14.42
C ILE A 174 17.08 -1.78 -14.58
N GLU A 175 18.06 -1.10 -15.12
CA GLU A 175 19.35 -1.69 -15.50
C GLU A 175 20.41 -1.47 -14.43
N GLY A 176 21.31 -2.44 -14.26
CA GLY A 176 22.54 -2.28 -13.48
C GLY A 176 22.36 -2.17 -11.96
N VAL A 177 21.32 -2.77 -11.38
CA VAL A 177 21.10 -2.77 -9.93
C VAL A 177 22.20 -3.59 -9.24
N ARG A 178 22.93 -2.99 -8.29
CA ARG A 178 23.97 -3.69 -7.54
C ARG A 178 23.36 -4.46 -6.38
N LEU A 179 23.69 -5.75 -6.29
CA LEU A 179 23.19 -6.64 -5.24
C LEU A 179 24.32 -7.43 -4.61
N ALA A 180 24.35 -7.49 -3.28
CA ALA A 180 25.19 -8.42 -2.52
C ALA A 180 24.34 -9.27 -1.58
N ASP A 181 24.64 -10.56 -1.49
CA ASP A 181 24.03 -11.51 -0.56
C ASP A 181 25.13 -12.49 -0.13
N GLN A 182 24.77 -13.53 0.61
CA GLN A 182 25.75 -14.53 1.06
C GLN A 182 26.46 -15.31 -0.06
N PHE A 183 25.96 -15.28 -1.31
CA PHE A 183 26.60 -15.94 -2.45
C PHE A 183 27.51 -15.02 -3.27
N GLY A 184 27.62 -13.75 -2.90
CA GLY A 184 28.56 -12.81 -3.52
C GLY A 184 27.94 -11.48 -3.91
N THR A 185 28.57 -10.77 -4.83
CA THR A 185 28.10 -9.50 -5.39
C THR A 185 27.89 -9.64 -6.89
N ARG A 186 26.78 -9.11 -7.43
CA ARG A 186 26.53 -9.02 -8.87
C ARG A 186 25.70 -7.80 -9.24
N TYR A 187 25.58 -7.56 -10.54
CA TYR A 187 24.72 -6.54 -11.12
C TYR A 187 23.58 -7.22 -11.91
N LEU A 188 22.34 -6.84 -11.60
CA LEU A 188 21.16 -7.43 -12.22
C LEU A 188 20.29 -6.36 -12.88
N ASP A 189 19.68 -6.71 -14.01
CA ASP A 189 18.64 -5.93 -14.65
C ASP A 189 17.26 -6.47 -14.20
N LEU A 190 16.38 -5.57 -13.75
CA LEU A 190 15.01 -5.87 -13.37
C LEU A 190 14.11 -5.70 -14.59
N THR A 191 13.63 -6.81 -15.13
CA THR A 191 12.99 -6.84 -16.45
C THR A 191 11.47 -6.74 -16.41
N THR A 192 10.83 -7.31 -15.39
CA THR A 192 9.37 -7.27 -15.25
C THR A 192 8.93 -7.50 -13.81
N PRO A 193 7.92 -6.77 -13.30
CA PRO A 193 7.26 -7.09 -12.04
C PRO A 193 6.51 -8.41 -12.17
N ARG A 194 6.86 -9.38 -11.33
CA ARG A 194 6.46 -10.78 -11.48
C ARG A 194 5.49 -11.25 -10.39
N HIS A 195 5.81 -10.98 -9.12
CA HIS A 195 4.93 -11.30 -7.99
C HIS A 195 4.76 -10.09 -7.09
N LEU A 196 3.58 -9.99 -6.48
CA LEU A 196 3.35 -9.20 -5.27
C LEU A 196 3.13 -10.18 -4.12
N CYS A 197 4.00 -10.14 -3.13
CA CYS A 197 3.93 -10.98 -1.94
C CYS A 197 3.38 -10.17 -0.78
N ALA A 198 2.20 -10.59 -0.30
CA ALA A 198 1.50 -9.95 0.80
C ALA A 198 1.78 -10.69 2.11
N PRO A 199 1.94 -9.97 3.22
CA PRO A 199 2.24 -10.57 4.50
C PRO A 199 1.01 -11.36 5.00
N VAL A 200 1.23 -12.53 5.57
CA VAL A 200 0.16 -13.42 6.06
C VAL A 200 0.52 -14.02 7.41
N GLY A 201 -0.49 -14.21 8.26
CA GLY A 201 -0.37 -14.97 9.49
C GLY A 201 -0.82 -16.43 9.29
N ASN A 202 -0.12 -17.36 9.92
CA ASN A 202 -0.53 -18.76 10.00
C ASN A 202 -1.43 -18.99 11.24
N ASN A 203 -2.61 -19.60 11.06
CA ASN A 203 -3.50 -20.01 12.15
C ASN A 203 -3.82 -18.92 13.21
N GLY A 204 -3.90 -17.65 12.79
CA GLY A 204 -4.19 -16.53 13.69
C GLY A 204 -2.97 -15.94 14.38
N ALA A 205 -1.75 -16.37 14.05
CA ALA A 205 -0.55 -15.63 14.39
C ALA A 205 -0.62 -14.19 13.83
N GLY A 206 -0.16 -13.22 14.62
CA GLY A 206 -0.12 -11.83 14.20
C GLY A 206 0.80 -11.62 13.00
N ILE A 207 0.50 -10.61 12.20
CA ILE A 207 1.37 -10.11 11.13
C ILE A 207 2.21 -8.99 11.72
N LYS A 208 3.53 -9.07 11.56
CA LYS A 208 4.51 -8.10 12.08
C LYS A 208 4.41 -6.79 11.30
N HIS A 209 4.39 -6.89 9.96
CA HIS A 209 4.33 -5.76 9.03
C HIS A 209 3.07 -5.80 8.17
N PRO A 210 1.87 -5.47 8.69
CA PRO A 210 0.62 -5.58 7.93
C PRO A 210 0.56 -4.67 6.70
N GLY A 211 1.34 -3.59 6.65
CA GLY A 211 1.48 -2.71 5.48
C GLY A 211 2.66 -3.05 4.56
N GLY A 212 3.48 -4.04 4.94
CA GLY A 212 4.76 -4.37 4.31
C GLY A 212 4.65 -5.52 3.32
N TYR A 213 4.79 -5.22 2.04
CA TYR A 213 4.74 -6.16 0.93
C TYR A 213 6.12 -6.36 0.33
N PHE A 214 6.27 -7.40 -0.48
CA PHE A 214 7.36 -7.49 -1.45
C PHE A 214 6.84 -7.38 -2.87
N LEU A 215 7.45 -6.51 -3.66
CA LEU A 215 7.32 -6.52 -5.11
C LEU A 215 8.52 -7.23 -5.70
N CYS A 216 8.28 -8.40 -6.31
CA CYS A 216 9.31 -9.26 -6.85
C CYS A 216 9.46 -9.05 -8.35
N TYR A 217 10.66 -8.64 -8.78
CA TYR A 217 11.02 -8.41 -10.17
C TYR A 217 11.78 -9.59 -10.71
N ARG A 218 11.49 -10.00 -11.94
CA ARG A 218 12.34 -10.94 -12.65
C ARG A 218 13.70 -10.31 -12.93
N VAL A 219 14.76 -11.00 -12.51
CA VAL A 219 16.14 -10.55 -12.71
C VAL A 219 16.81 -11.24 -13.90
N GLN A 220 17.74 -10.53 -14.52
CA GLN A 220 18.73 -11.06 -15.46
C GLN A 220 20.12 -10.51 -15.10
N LEU A 221 21.18 -11.26 -15.41
CA LEU A 221 22.54 -10.74 -15.24
C LEU A 221 22.74 -9.53 -16.16
N SER A 222 23.25 -8.43 -15.61
CA SER A 222 23.50 -7.23 -16.38
C SER A 222 24.73 -7.41 -17.27
N LEU A 223 24.61 -7.04 -18.55
CA LEU A 223 25.72 -7.08 -19.50
C LEU A 223 26.77 -5.99 -19.24
N ALA A 224 26.40 -4.95 -18.49
CA ALA A 224 27.24 -3.79 -18.22
C ALA A 224 28.34 -4.02 -17.16
N ALA A 225 28.22 -5.08 -16.35
CA ALA A 225 29.19 -5.41 -15.31
C ALA A 225 29.31 -6.93 -15.15
N PRO A 226 30.34 -7.57 -15.75
CA PRO A 226 30.52 -9.00 -15.65
C PRO A 226 31.28 -9.35 -14.37
N GLN A 227 30.64 -10.03 -13.40
CA GLN A 227 31.24 -11.13 -12.60
C GLN A 227 30.28 -11.75 -11.56
N ASP A 228 30.59 -13.02 -11.24
CA ASP A 228 29.94 -14.04 -10.38
C ASP A 228 28.43 -14.28 -10.59
N ALA A 229 28.13 -14.97 -11.71
CA ALA A 229 26.99 -15.88 -11.73
C ALA A 229 27.19 -16.91 -10.60
N LEU A 230 26.12 -17.25 -9.86
CA LEU A 230 26.14 -18.36 -8.90
C LEU A 230 26.92 -19.53 -9.55
N GLY A 231 28.00 -19.97 -8.92
CA GLY A 231 28.93 -20.96 -9.49
C GLY A 231 28.28 -22.34 -9.66
N SER A 232 28.96 -23.42 -9.27
CA SER A 232 28.27 -24.70 -9.08
C SER A 232 27.13 -24.53 -8.07
N ALA A 233 26.03 -25.28 -8.25
CA ALA A 233 24.89 -25.20 -7.35
C ALA A 233 25.33 -25.36 -5.88
N LEU A 234 24.96 -24.41 -5.02
CA LEU A 234 25.32 -24.45 -3.61
C LEU A 234 24.29 -25.27 -2.84
N GLU A 235 24.75 -26.31 -2.17
CA GLU A 235 23.95 -27.18 -1.34
C GLU A 235 23.82 -26.60 0.07
N LEU A 236 22.59 -26.40 0.52
CA LEU A 236 22.26 -25.84 1.82
C LEU A 236 21.27 -26.73 2.56
N HIS A 237 21.44 -26.80 3.87
CA HIS A 237 20.46 -27.34 4.79
C HIS A 237 19.54 -26.21 5.24
N THR A 238 18.24 -26.43 5.20
CA THR A 238 17.23 -25.46 5.66
C THR A 238 16.43 -26.02 6.82
N SER A 239 15.86 -25.13 7.63
CA SER A 239 14.95 -25.49 8.72
C SER A 239 13.91 -24.40 8.92
N ASN A 240 12.64 -24.77 8.88
CA ASN A 240 11.50 -23.91 9.16
C ASN A 240 10.33 -24.73 9.73
N GLU A 241 9.16 -24.12 9.89
CA GLU A 241 7.96 -24.76 10.43
C GLU A 241 7.44 -26.00 9.66
N PHE A 242 7.86 -26.19 8.41
CA PHE A 242 7.55 -27.38 7.62
C PHE A 242 8.60 -28.50 7.77
N GLY A 243 9.62 -28.26 8.60
CA GLY A 243 10.67 -29.20 8.92
C GLY A 243 11.98 -28.93 8.19
N PRO A 244 12.98 -29.81 8.38
CA PRO A 244 14.29 -29.65 7.78
C PRO A 244 14.28 -30.01 6.29
N GLY A 245 15.00 -29.22 5.49
CA GLY A 245 15.16 -29.38 4.05
C GLY A 245 16.61 -29.45 3.61
N ARG A 246 16.81 -29.84 2.35
CA ARG A 246 18.11 -29.76 1.65
C ARG A 246 17.87 -29.24 0.24
N LEU A 247 18.42 -28.07 -0.04
CA LEU A 247 18.16 -27.32 -1.26
C LEU A 247 19.47 -26.98 -1.97
N ALA A 248 19.53 -27.25 -3.27
CA ALA A 248 20.59 -26.76 -4.13
C ALA A 248 20.10 -25.47 -4.78
N ALA A 249 20.74 -24.33 -4.47
CA ALA A 249 20.48 -23.06 -5.15
C ALA A 249 21.10 -23.12 -6.55
N ILE A 250 20.28 -22.95 -7.59
CA ILE A 250 20.70 -23.17 -8.99
C ILE A 250 20.86 -21.87 -9.75
N ARG A 251 19.91 -20.94 -9.61
CA ARG A 251 19.92 -19.68 -10.36
C ARG A 251 19.12 -18.59 -9.68
N GLN A 252 19.66 -17.38 -9.66
CA GLN A 252 18.89 -16.17 -9.34
C GLN A 252 17.77 -15.99 -10.35
N ALA A 253 16.59 -15.61 -9.88
CA ALA A 253 15.41 -15.53 -10.74
C ALA A 253 14.49 -14.37 -10.39
N GLU A 254 14.38 -13.98 -9.12
CA GLU A 254 13.61 -12.80 -8.72
C GLU A 254 14.33 -11.99 -7.64
N LEU A 255 14.22 -10.65 -7.69
CA LEU A 255 14.57 -9.75 -6.59
C LEU A 255 13.26 -9.25 -5.98
N CYS A 256 13.01 -9.60 -4.72
CA CYS A 256 11.87 -9.17 -3.94
C CYS A 256 12.25 -7.96 -3.09
N VAL A 257 11.63 -6.82 -3.38
CA VAL A 257 12.00 -5.51 -2.82
C VAL A 257 10.94 -5.05 -1.83
N PRO A 258 11.30 -4.60 -0.62
CA PRO A 258 10.35 -4.07 0.34
C PRO A 258 9.51 -2.97 -0.30
N SER A 259 8.21 -3.11 -0.18
CA SER A 259 7.23 -2.25 -0.82
C SER A 259 6.12 -1.97 0.18
N VAL A 260 5.53 -0.78 0.11
CA VAL A 260 4.29 -0.50 0.83
C VAL A 260 3.14 -0.41 -0.14
N ARG A 261 1.98 -0.81 0.34
CA ARG A 261 0.73 -0.53 -0.34
C ARG A 261 0.34 0.92 -0.04
N THR A 262 0.55 1.80 -1.00
CA THR A 262 -0.01 3.15 -0.93
C THR A 262 -1.53 3.05 -0.97
N PRO A 263 -2.26 3.58 0.03
CA PRO A 263 -3.72 3.64 -0.01
C PRO A 263 -4.17 4.35 -1.28
N GLY A 264 -5.23 3.88 -1.94
CA GLY A 264 -5.70 4.44 -3.21
C GLY A 264 -6.25 5.86 -3.03
N PRO A 265 -7.57 6.07 -3.05
CA PRO A 265 -8.19 7.34 -2.67
C PRO A 265 -7.72 7.83 -1.29
N ARG A 266 -7.21 9.06 -1.22
CA ARG A 266 -6.84 9.74 0.02
C ARG A 266 -7.61 11.05 0.08
N GLY A 267 -8.71 11.01 0.80
CA GLY A 267 -9.67 12.08 0.87
C GLY A 267 -9.51 12.95 2.11
N CYS A 268 -10.02 14.16 2.02
CA CYS A 268 -10.29 15.00 3.18
C CYS A 268 -11.67 15.63 2.99
N PHE A 269 -12.55 15.49 3.98
CA PHE A 269 -13.85 16.16 3.99
C PHE A 269 -13.70 17.64 4.33
N SER A 270 -14.71 18.42 3.95
CA SER A 270 -14.77 19.86 4.18
C SER A 270 -13.74 20.65 3.33
N ARG A 271 -13.69 21.96 3.55
CA ARG A 271 -12.87 22.91 2.78
C ARG A 271 -11.84 23.57 3.68
N ASP A 272 -10.72 23.93 3.07
CA ASP A 272 -9.74 24.82 3.69
C ASP A 272 -10.08 26.30 3.44
N SER A 273 -9.27 27.19 4.00
CA SER A 273 -9.44 28.64 3.90
C SER A 273 -8.76 29.27 2.68
N SER A 274 -8.21 28.47 1.77
CA SER A 274 -7.60 28.96 0.53
C SER A 274 -8.64 29.48 -0.46
N PRO A 275 -8.25 30.26 -1.49
CA PRO A 275 -9.18 30.78 -2.48
C PRO A 275 -10.00 29.72 -3.22
N THR A 276 -9.42 28.54 -3.47
CA THR A 276 -10.15 27.42 -4.09
C THR A 276 -10.98 26.63 -3.05
N GLY A 277 -10.62 26.76 -1.77
CA GLY A 277 -11.12 25.95 -0.67
C GLY A 277 -10.44 24.58 -0.55
N PHE A 278 -9.37 24.31 -1.30
CA PHE A 278 -8.64 23.05 -1.23
C PHE A 278 -7.13 23.14 -1.59
N ASP A 279 -6.53 24.33 -1.71
CA ASP A 279 -5.11 24.44 -2.05
C ASP A 279 -4.20 23.82 -0.98
N ALA A 280 -4.53 24.02 0.31
CA ALA A 280 -3.78 23.45 1.41
C ALA A 280 -4.05 21.94 1.56
N ILE A 281 -5.28 21.50 1.28
CA ILE A 281 -5.63 20.07 1.18
C ILE A 281 -4.77 19.39 0.10
N VAL A 282 -4.69 19.99 -1.08
CA VAL A 282 -3.87 19.47 -2.19
C VAL A 282 -2.39 19.49 -1.87
N ALA A 283 -1.91 20.54 -1.19
CA ALA A 283 -0.51 20.66 -0.75
C ALA A 283 -0.14 19.58 0.27
N ALA A 284 -1.09 19.18 1.13
CA ALA A 284 -0.91 18.09 2.09
C ALA A 284 -0.93 16.69 1.45
N GLY A 285 -1.11 16.59 0.13
CA GLY A 285 -1.00 15.32 -0.62
C GLY A 285 -2.29 14.52 -0.76
N PHE A 286 -3.44 15.08 -0.35
CA PHE A 286 -4.74 14.46 -0.58
C PHE A 286 -5.07 14.42 -2.08
N THR A 287 -5.65 13.31 -2.53
CA THR A 287 -5.97 13.03 -3.94
C THR A 287 -7.46 13.09 -4.24
N VAL A 288 -8.30 13.02 -3.21
CA VAL A 288 -9.76 13.09 -3.32
C VAL A 288 -10.27 14.29 -2.54
N ILE A 289 -10.98 15.18 -3.23
CA ILE A 289 -11.36 16.50 -2.73
C ILE A 289 -12.88 16.60 -2.67
N ASP A 290 -13.43 17.04 -1.55
CA ASP A 290 -14.87 17.32 -1.42
C ASP A 290 -15.23 18.63 -2.14
N THR A 291 -15.55 18.53 -3.44
CA THR A 291 -15.76 19.70 -4.31
C THR A 291 -17.20 20.21 -4.33
N GLY A 292 -18.17 19.39 -3.92
CA GLY A 292 -19.58 19.56 -4.29
C GLY A 292 -19.81 19.30 -5.79
N THR A 293 -20.93 19.83 -6.33
CA THR A 293 -21.46 19.46 -7.66
C THR A 293 -21.10 20.40 -8.81
N ASP A 294 -20.39 21.50 -8.57
CA ASP A 294 -20.05 22.48 -9.61
C ASP A 294 -19.05 21.89 -10.64
N PRO A 295 -19.43 21.72 -11.93
CA PRO A 295 -18.54 21.17 -12.95
C PRO A 295 -17.30 22.02 -13.21
N GLY A 296 -17.38 23.34 -13.04
CA GLY A 296 -16.24 24.25 -13.16
C GLY A 296 -15.17 23.95 -12.11
N VAL A 297 -15.59 23.72 -10.86
CA VAL A 297 -14.70 23.34 -9.76
C VAL A 297 -14.09 21.96 -10.01
N VAL A 298 -14.91 20.96 -10.37
CA VAL A 298 -14.42 19.59 -10.67
C VAL A 298 -13.42 19.62 -11.83
N ASN A 299 -13.71 20.37 -12.89
CA ASN A 299 -12.83 20.48 -14.06
C ASN A 299 -11.55 21.25 -13.78
N ALA A 300 -11.54 22.16 -12.80
CA ALA A 300 -10.38 22.93 -12.40
C ALA A 300 -9.40 22.16 -11.49
N LEU A 301 -9.79 21.00 -10.93
CA LEU A 301 -8.93 20.22 -10.05
C LEU A 301 -7.55 19.93 -10.68
N PRO A 302 -6.44 20.06 -9.95
CA PRO A 302 -5.10 19.80 -10.49
C PRO A 302 -4.92 18.35 -10.96
N ALA A 303 -3.92 18.11 -11.81
CA ALA A 303 -3.63 16.76 -12.32
C ALA A 303 -3.42 15.76 -11.17
N GLY A 304 -4.00 14.56 -11.27
CA GLY A 304 -3.90 13.55 -10.20
C GLY A 304 -4.86 13.76 -9.02
N ARG A 305 -5.70 14.80 -9.05
CA ARG A 305 -6.74 15.06 -8.03
C ARG A 305 -8.11 14.79 -8.63
N ARG A 306 -9.02 14.29 -7.81
CA ARG A 306 -10.37 13.90 -8.21
C ARG A 306 -11.40 14.33 -7.16
N ALA A 307 -12.63 14.49 -7.61
CA ALA A 307 -13.75 14.99 -6.82
C ALA A 307 -14.49 13.87 -6.09
N LEU A 308 -14.70 14.03 -4.79
CA LEU A 308 -15.79 13.39 -4.06
C LEU A 308 -16.99 14.34 -4.14
N VAL A 309 -18.02 13.95 -4.88
CA VAL A 309 -19.14 14.84 -5.20
C VAL A 309 -20.27 14.63 -4.19
N TRP A 310 -20.44 15.56 -3.25
CA TRP A 310 -21.54 15.52 -2.28
C TRP A 310 -22.90 15.81 -2.93
N LEU A 311 -23.87 14.92 -2.76
CA LEU A 311 -25.22 15.03 -3.33
C LEU A 311 -26.32 15.37 -2.30
N GLY A 312 -25.92 15.81 -1.10
CA GLY A 312 -26.82 16.07 0.03
C GLY A 312 -26.95 14.87 0.96
N ASN A 313 -27.72 15.04 2.05
CA ASN A 313 -27.87 14.00 3.06
C ASN A 313 -29.23 13.28 3.06
N TYR A 314 -29.30 12.20 3.82
CA TYR A 314 -30.51 11.51 4.23
C TYR A 314 -30.91 11.95 5.65
N ASP A 315 -32.10 12.51 5.80
CA ASP A 315 -32.60 12.94 7.10
C ASP A 315 -33.14 11.74 7.88
N ASN A 316 -32.43 11.36 8.95
CA ASN A 316 -32.81 10.24 9.81
C ASN A 316 -34.00 10.51 10.74
N THR A 317 -34.52 11.75 10.78
CA THR A 317 -35.71 12.11 11.56
C THR A 317 -36.98 12.00 10.72
N THR A 318 -36.91 12.38 9.45
CA THR A 318 -38.04 12.34 8.53
C THR A 318 -38.02 11.14 7.59
N CYS A 319 -36.89 10.43 7.51
CA CYS A 319 -36.65 9.34 6.56
C CYS A 319 -36.82 9.77 5.11
N MET A 320 -36.30 10.95 4.76
CA MET A 320 -36.39 11.55 3.44
C MET A 320 -35.05 12.15 3.00
N TRP A 321 -34.89 12.32 1.68
CA TRP A 321 -33.73 12.99 1.10
C TRP A 321 -33.81 14.50 1.25
N GLU A 322 -32.71 15.15 1.62
CA GLU A 322 -32.59 16.62 1.60
C GLU A 322 -32.70 17.20 0.18
N ARG A 323 -32.27 16.42 -0.82
CA ARG A 323 -32.31 16.78 -2.23
C ARG A 323 -33.23 15.85 -3.00
N SER A 324 -34.10 16.43 -3.83
CA SER A 324 -34.97 15.66 -4.72
C SER A 324 -34.18 14.93 -5.81
N ASP A 325 -34.79 13.91 -6.41
CA ASP A 325 -34.18 13.20 -7.53
C ASP A 325 -33.96 14.11 -8.74
N ASP A 326 -34.87 15.05 -9.02
CA ASP A 326 -34.68 16.07 -10.07
C ASP A 326 -33.43 16.92 -9.84
N TRP A 327 -33.16 17.29 -8.58
CA TRP A 327 -31.94 18.02 -8.23
C TRP A 327 -30.70 17.16 -8.48
N VAL A 328 -30.74 15.87 -8.10
CA VAL A 328 -29.65 14.93 -8.35
C VAL A 328 -29.38 14.78 -9.84
N ILE A 329 -30.43 14.60 -10.65
CA ILE A 329 -30.31 14.50 -12.11
C ILE A 329 -29.63 15.75 -12.67
N ALA A 330 -30.10 16.94 -12.28
CA ALA A 330 -29.57 18.21 -12.77
C ALA A 330 -28.09 18.45 -12.39
N ASN A 331 -27.62 17.87 -11.28
CA ASN A 331 -26.26 18.06 -10.77
C ASN A 331 -25.28 16.93 -11.16
N VAL A 332 -25.78 15.71 -11.42
CA VAL A 332 -24.94 14.58 -11.85
C VAL A 332 -24.79 14.53 -13.36
N ALA A 333 -25.85 14.83 -14.13
CA ALA A 333 -25.79 14.77 -15.60
C ALA A 333 -24.65 15.62 -16.22
N PRO A 334 -24.33 16.84 -15.72
CA PRO A 334 -23.19 17.62 -16.22
C PRO A 334 -21.80 17.03 -15.92
N LEU A 335 -21.72 16.11 -14.95
CA LEU A 335 -20.48 15.46 -14.51
C LEU A 335 -20.31 14.06 -15.13
N ALA A 336 -21.33 13.53 -15.80
CA ALA A 336 -21.33 12.18 -16.34
C ALA A 336 -20.14 11.92 -17.28
N GLY A 337 -19.41 10.82 -17.04
CA GLY A 337 -18.23 10.46 -17.82
C GLY A 337 -16.98 11.32 -17.56
N ASN A 338 -17.03 12.30 -16.66
CA ASN A 338 -15.89 13.17 -16.38
C ASN A 338 -14.74 12.37 -15.72
N PRO A 339 -13.51 12.37 -16.29
CA PRO A 339 -12.34 11.68 -15.74
C PRO A 339 -11.98 12.09 -14.29
N LYS A 340 -12.41 13.27 -13.84
CA LYS A 340 -12.07 13.88 -12.55
C LYS A 340 -13.04 13.57 -11.41
N VAL A 341 -14.18 12.91 -11.63
CA VAL A 341 -15.06 12.49 -10.53
C VAL A 341 -14.53 11.20 -9.91
N GLU A 342 -14.08 11.16 -8.66
CA GLU A 342 -13.70 9.89 -8.02
C GLU A 342 -14.94 9.06 -7.66
N ALA A 343 -15.90 9.67 -6.95
CA ALA A 343 -17.13 9.03 -6.51
C ALA A 343 -18.23 10.07 -6.23
N TYR A 344 -19.49 9.65 -6.27
CA TYR A 344 -20.62 10.44 -5.79
C TYR A 344 -20.97 10.05 -4.35
N ASN A 345 -20.81 10.99 -3.41
CA ASN A 345 -21.14 10.80 -2.00
C ASN A 345 -22.63 11.10 -1.77
N LEU A 346 -23.39 10.06 -1.46
CA LEU A 346 -24.86 10.08 -1.45
C LEU A 346 -25.45 10.48 -0.11
N ALA A 347 -24.76 10.18 0.99
CA ALA A 347 -25.27 10.38 2.34
C ALA A 347 -24.18 10.21 3.39
N ASP A 348 -24.41 10.85 4.53
CA ASP A 348 -23.68 10.68 5.77
C ASP A 348 -24.59 9.97 6.78
N GLU A 349 -24.25 8.72 7.10
CA GLU A 349 -24.93 7.85 8.04
C GLU A 349 -26.46 7.73 7.85
N PRO A 350 -27.00 7.20 6.74
CA PRO A 350 -28.40 6.78 6.68
C PRO A 350 -28.64 5.63 7.67
N ARG A 351 -29.49 5.79 8.70
CA ARG A 351 -29.60 4.90 9.87
C ARG A 351 -30.78 3.94 9.74
N LEU A 352 -30.51 2.67 9.44
CA LEU A 352 -31.55 1.63 9.33
C LEU A 352 -32.40 1.46 10.60
N TRP A 353 -31.81 1.63 11.78
CA TRP A 353 -32.50 1.49 13.07
C TRP A 353 -33.43 2.67 13.41
N GLN A 354 -33.28 3.82 12.75
CA GLN A 354 -34.20 4.95 12.85
C GLN A 354 -35.19 4.97 11.70
N CYS A 355 -34.70 4.66 10.49
CA CYS A 355 -35.46 4.65 9.26
C CYS A 355 -35.38 3.27 8.60
N PRO A 356 -36.40 2.41 8.77
CA PRO A 356 -36.40 1.06 8.20
C PRO A 356 -36.27 1.02 6.67
N SER A 357 -36.60 2.12 5.98
CA SER A 357 -36.46 2.24 4.52
C SER A 357 -35.07 2.71 4.06
N ALA A 358 -34.20 3.19 4.95
CA ALA A 358 -32.98 3.91 4.61
C ALA A 358 -32.07 3.14 3.62
N VAL A 359 -31.90 1.83 3.82
CA VAL A 359 -31.09 0.98 2.93
C VAL A 359 -31.69 0.91 1.52
N ARG A 360 -33.01 0.72 1.42
CA ARG A 360 -33.74 0.65 0.14
C ARG A 360 -33.67 2.00 -0.57
N ASP A 361 -33.86 3.08 0.18
CA ASP A 361 -33.89 4.44 -0.38
C ASP A 361 -32.48 4.85 -0.85
N LEU A 362 -31.43 4.47 -0.11
CA LEU A 362 -30.03 4.61 -0.53
C LEU A 362 -29.73 3.82 -1.81
N ALA A 363 -30.19 2.56 -1.90
CA ALA A 363 -30.02 1.75 -3.10
C ALA A 363 -30.73 2.35 -4.32
N ALA A 364 -31.92 2.91 -4.14
CA ALA A 364 -32.64 3.61 -5.21
C ALA A 364 -31.90 4.88 -5.67
N ARG A 365 -31.39 5.69 -4.73
CA ARG A 365 -30.58 6.87 -5.05
C ARG A 365 -29.28 6.50 -5.76
N SER A 366 -28.63 5.43 -5.33
CA SER A 366 -27.46 4.86 -6.00
C SER A 366 -27.79 4.46 -7.44
N ALA A 367 -28.88 3.70 -7.65
CA ALA A 367 -29.33 3.31 -8.99
C ALA A 367 -29.63 4.50 -9.91
N LEU A 368 -30.22 5.58 -9.37
CA LEU A 368 -30.45 6.82 -10.11
C LEU A 368 -29.12 7.42 -10.58
N VAL A 369 -28.14 7.59 -9.70
CA VAL A 369 -26.81 8.12 -10.05
C VAL A 369 -26.12 7.22 -11.10
N LYS A 370 -26.18 5.90 -10.93
CA LYS A 370 -25.61 4.94 -11.88
C LYS A 370 -26.28 4.97 -13.25
N SER A 371 -27.56 5.35 -13.33
CA SER A 371 -28.26 5.52 -14.62
C SER A 371 -27.74 6.73 -15.42
N LEU A 372 -27.19 7.73 -14.72
CA LEU A 372 -26.64 8.95 -15.31
C LEU A 372 -25.14 8.80 -15.62
N ASP A 373 -24.39 8.19 -14.71
CA ASP A 373 -22.94 8.00 -14.82
C ASP A 373 -22.50 6.59 -14.37
N PRO A 374 -22.69 5.56 -15.22
CA PRO A 374 -22.42 4.17 -14.85
C PRO A 374 -20.93 3.90 -14.58
N GLY A 375 -20.03 4.73 -15.12
CA GLY A 375 -18.58 4.58 -15.01
C GLY A 375 -18.01 5.00 -13.65
N ARG A 376 -18.79 5.69 -12.80
CA ARG A 376 -18.33 6.20 -11.51
C ARG A 376 -18.99 5.50 -10.33
N PRO A 377 -18.25 5.23 -9.25
CA PRO A 377 -18.81 4.59 -8.08
C PRO A 377 -19.71 5.53 -7.28
N THR A 378 -20.74 4.96 -6.66
CA THR A 378 -21.46 5.61 -5.56
C THR A 378 -20.82 5.29 -4.22
N PHE A 379 -20.87 6.26 -3.31
CA PHE A 379 -20.26 6.21 -1.99
C PHE A 379 -21.25 6.71 -0.94
N ALA A 380 -21.24 6.12 0.26
CA ALA A 380 -21.95 6.66 1.41
C ALA A 380 -21.18 6.31 2.69
N VAL A 381 -21.19 7.25 3.64
CA VAL A 381 -20.62 7.01 4.98
C VAL A 381 -21.63 6.23 5.81
N ILE A 382 -21.18 5.13 6.41
CA ILE A 382 -22.00 4.21 7.20
C ILE A 382 -21.30 4.02 8.54
N GLN A 383 -22.04 4.31 9.61
CA GLN A 383 -21.60 3.99 10.97
C GLN A 383 -22.11 2.61 11.42
N PRO A 384 -21.37 1.90 12.30
CA PRO A 384 -21.84 0.69 12.93
C PRO A 384 -22.92 0.98 13.98
N HIS A 385 -23.87 0.06 14.14
CA HIS A 385 -24.85 0.02 15.22
C HIS A 385 -24.70 -1.31 15.93
N PHE A 386 -24.94 -1.33 17.23
CA PHE A 386 -24.81 -2.55 18.03
C PHE A 386 -26.14 -2.88 18.70
N PRO A 387 -26.51 -4.17 18.79
CA PRO A 387 -25.70 -5.35 18.44
C PRO A 387 -25.73 -5.77 16.96
N GLU A 388 -26.58 -5.18 16.11
CA GLU A 388 -26.78 -5.60 14.71
C GLU A 388 -25.69 -5.04 13.79
N ASN A 389 -24.80 -5.89 13.26
CA ASN A 389 -23.82 -5.51 12.23
C ASN A 389 -24.51 -4.77 11.07
N PRO A 390 -24.42 -3.43 10.95
CA PRO A 390 -25.27 -2.73 10.01
C PRO A 390 -24.66 -2.71 8.62
N TYR A 391 -23.41 -3.14 8.42
CA TYR A 391 -22.80 -3.11 7.09
C TYR A 391 -23.45 -4.10 6.13
N ALA A 392 -23.87 -5.27 6.61
CA ALA A 392 -24.41 -6.32 5.74
C ALA A 392 -25.67 -5.85 4.97
N PRO A 393 -26.65 -5.17 5.60
CA PRO A 393 -27.74 -4.52 4.86
C PRO A 393 -27.31 -3.54 3.75
N TYR A 394 -26.22 -2.79 3.91
CA TYR A 394 -25.77 -1.81 2.91
C TYR A 394 -24.93 -2.42 1.77
N VAL A 395 -24.55 -3.69 1.85
CA VAL A 395 -23.81 -4.36 0.76
C VAL A 395 -24.68 -4.41 -0.49
N GLY A 396 -24.23 -3.73 -1.55
CA GLY A 396 -24.97 -3.60 -2.81
C GLY A 396 -25.93 -2.41 -2.86
N ALA A 397 -26.12 -1.67 -1.76
CA ALA A 397 -26.84 -0.40 -1.78
C ALA A 397 -25.97 0.72 -2.38
N VAL A 398 -24.66 0.67 -2.17
CA VAL A 398 -23.65 1.58 -2.74
C VAL A 398 -22.43 0.80 -3.24
N ASP A 399 -21.67 1.37 -4.17
CA ASP A 399 -20.46 0.73 -4.71
C ASP A 399 -19.30 0.70 -3.69
N ILE A 400 -19.21 1.72 -2.84
CA ILE A 400 -18.16 1.88 -1.82
C ILE A 400 -18.81 2.32 -0.50
N ILE A 401 -18.49 1.62 0.59
CA ILE A 401 -18.88 2.02 1.95
C ILE A 401 -17.75 2.86 2.56
N GLY A 402 -18.07 4.08 3.00
CA GLY A 402 -17.24 4.86 3.92
C GLY A 402 -17.48 4.37 5.33
N VAL A 403 -16.43 3.93 6.02
CA VAL A 403 -16.55 3.24 7.31
C VAL A 403 -16.30 4.22 8.45
N ASP A 404 -17.38 4.69 9.08
CA ASP A 404 -17.28 5.66 10.17
C ASP A 404 -17.29 4.97 11.54
N ARG A 405 -16.13 4.92 12.19
CA ARG A 405 -16.04 4.57 13.61
C ARG A 405 -14.77 5.14 14.24
N TYR A 406 -14.90 6.32 14.83
CA TYR A 406 -13.78 7.04 15.45
C TYR A 406 -13.30 6.44 16.80
N PRO A 407 -11.98 6.26 17.00
CA PRO A 407 -11.43 5.63 18.20
C PRO A 407 -11.22 6.58 19.40
N CYS A 408 -11.00 7.88 19.19
CA CYS A 408 -10.48 8.81 20.20
C CYS A 408 -11.56 9.74 20.79
N SER A 409 -11.92 9.53 22.06
CA SER A 409 -12.87 10.39 22.79
C SER A 409 -12.26 11.04 24.03
N TRP A 410 -12.91 12.10 24.52
CA TRP A 410 -12.52 12.74 25.79
C TRP A 410 -12.63 11.78 26.98
N ALA A 411 -13.66 10.93 26.98
CA ALA A 411 -13.97 10.05 28.11
C ALA A 411 -13.10 8.80 28.17
N ALA A 412 -12.73 8.22 27.02
CA ALA A 412 -12.07 6.92 26.95
C ALA A 412 -10.65 6.96 26.36
N GLY A 413 -10.15 8.13 25.96
CA GLY A 413 -8.96 8.22 25.13
C GLY A 413 -9.17 7.53 23.78
N CYS A 414 -8.09 7.03 23.18
CA CYS A 414 -8.16 6.26 21.93
C CYS A 414 -8.31 4.76 22.20
N VAL A 415 -9.37 4.17 21.67
CA VAL A 415 -9.67 2.73 21.78
C VAL A 415 -9.56 2.08 20.40
N TYR A 416 -8.36 1.66 20.00
CA TYR A 416 -8.09 1.14 18.65
C TYR A 416 -8.75 -0.21 18.34
N ALA A 417 -9.10 -0.99 19.37
CA ALA A 417 -9.90 -2.20 19.21
C ALA A 417 -11.23 -1.92 18.49
N LYS A 418 -11.73 -0.67 18.52
CA LYS A 418 -12.88 -0.26 17.72
C LYS A 418 -12.64 -0.40 16.21
N ILE A 419 -11.44 -0.12 15.73
CA ILE A 419 -11.08 -0.31 14.31
C ILE A 419 -11.04 -1.81 14.01
N ASP A 420 -10.39 -2.62 14.84
CA ASP A 420 -10.27 -4.07 14.64
C ASP A 420 -11.62 -4.79 14.62
N GLU A 421 -12.50 -4.46 15.56
CA GLU A 421 -13.88 -4.97 15.60
C GLU A 421 -14.63 -4.59 14.33
N THR A 422 -14.46 -3.36 13.85
CA THR A 422 -15.10 -2.87 12.62
C THR A 422 -14.61 -3.64 11.40
N ILE A 423 -13.31 -3.88 11.30
CA ILE A 423 -12.73 -4.73 10.26
C ILE A 423 -13.36 -6.12 10.31
N GLY A 424 -13.50 -6.71 11.50
CA GLY A 424 -14.20 -7.98 11.69
C GLY A 424 -15.66 -7.97 11.17
N LEU A 425 -16.40 -6.89 11.44
CA LEU A 425 -17.78 -6.70 10.95
C LEU A 425 -17.85 -6.58 9.43
N LEU A 426 -16.91 -5.85 8.81
CA LEU A 426 -16.81 -5.70 7.35
C LEU A 426 -16.51 -7.03 6.65
N GLU A 427 -15.60 -7.83 7.21
CA GLU A 427 -15.27 -9.16 6.70
C GLU A 427 -16.45 -10.12 6.86
N ALA A 428 -17.14 -10.10 8.01
CA ALA A 428 -18.34 -10.91 8.23
C ALA A 428 -19.47 -10.55 7.26
N ALA A 429 -19.67 -9.25 7.00
CA ALA A 429 -20.63 -8.74 6.03
C ALA A 429 -20.19 -8.95 4.58
N LYS A 430 -18.94 -9.36 4.33
CA LYS A 430 -18.33 -9.50 2.99
C LYS A 430 -18.40 -8.20 2.19
N VAL A 431 -18.16 -7.06 2.83
CA VAL A 431 -18.13 -5.76 2.15
C VAL A 431 -17.06 -5.80 1.04
N PRO A 432 -17.44 -5.55 -0.22
CA PRO A 432 -16.53 -5.76 -1.34
C PRO A 432 -15.44 -4.68 -1.40
N ARG A 433 -15.84 -3.42 -1.19
CA ARG A 433 -15.02 -2.20 -1.31
C ARG A 433 -15.38 -1.22 -0.20
N TYR A 434 -14.38 -0.68 0.48
CA TYR A 434 -14.59 0.32 1.51
C TYR A 434 -13.40 1.27 1.66
N TRP A 435 -13.69 2.48 2.12
CA TRP A 435 -12.72 3.47 2.56
C TRP A 435 -12.89 3.73 4.05
N ALA A 436 -11.78 3.80 4.78
CA ALA A 436 -11.82 4.18 6.19
C ALA A 436 -12.18 5.66 6.34
N ILE A 437 -13.04 6.02 7.29
CA ILE A 437 -13.17 7.42 7.72
C ILE A 437 -12.27 7.60 8.93
N VAL A 438 -11.19 8.37 8.75
CA VAL A 438 -10.11 8.51 9.74
C VAL A 438 -10.36 9.75 10.58
N GLN A 439 -10.18 9.63 11.89
CA GLN A 439 -10.41 10.74 12.81
C GLN A 439 -9.27 11.76 12.71
N ALA A 440 -9.61 13.01 12.43
CA ALA A 440 -8.74 14.14 12.71
C ALA A 440 -9.64 15.36 12.96
N PHE A 441 -10.39 15.31 14.06
CA PHE A 441 -11.27 16.39 14.51
C PHE A 441 -11.57 16.24 16.01
N ALA A 442 -12.24 17.24 16.57
CA ALA A 442 -12.84 17.18 17.89
C ALA A 442 -14.28 17.73 17.88
N ASP A 443 -15.07 17.28 18.84
CA ASP A 443 -16.35 17.84 19.21
C ASP A 443 -16.61 17.67 20.72
N SER A 444 -17.87 17.71 21.16
CA SER A 444 -18.22 17.51 22.58
C SER A 444 -17.93 16.09 23.11
N TYR A 445 -17.78 15.10 22.22
CA TYR A 445 -17.53 13.70 22.55
C TYR A 445 -16.13 13.25 22.10
N TYR A 446 -15.78 13.52 20.85
CA TYR A 446 -14.51 13.19 20.21
C TYR A 446 -13.46 14.28 20.46
N ARG A 447 -12.19 13.88 20.45
CA ARG A 447 -11.06 14.81 20.58
C ARG A 447 -10.07 14.64 19.43
N TRP A 448 -9.26 15.66 19.20
CA TRP A 448 -8.11 15.54 18.31
C TRP A 448 -7.19 14.41 18.80
N PRO A 449 -6.76 13.49 17.90
CA PRO A 449 -5.70 12.55 18.22
C PRO A 449 -4.37 13.30 18.36
N THR A 450 -3.40 12.71 19.03
CA THR A 450 -1.99 13.12 18.90
C THR A 450 -1.37 12.50 17.64
N VAL A 451 -0.18 12.94 17.23
CA VAL A 451 0.55 12.34 16.09
C VAL A 451 0.74 10.82 16.26
N GLY A 452 1.10 10.37 17.47
CA GLY A 452 1.27 8.95 17.76
C GLY A 452 -0.05 8.18 17.70
N GLU A 453 -1.15 8.81 18.12
CA GLU A 453 -2.47 8.17 18.08
C GLU A 453 -2.99 8.06 16.64
N LEU A 454 -2.82 9.10 15.83
CA LEU A 454 -3.15 9.09 14.40
C LEU A 454 -2.35 7.99 13.66
N HIS A 455 -1.07 7.82 13.99
CA HIS A 455 -0.26 6.74 13.44
C HIS A 455 -0.86 5.36 13.74
N GLU A 456 -1.29 5.11 14.98
CA GLU A 456 -1.94 3.85 15.35
C GLU A 456 -3.27 3.66 14.61
N GLU A 457 -4.08 4.72 14.40
CA GLU A 457 -5.29 4.60 13.56
C GLU A 457 -4.96 4.02 12.16
N PHE A 458 -3.97 4.59 11.48
CA PHE A 458 -3.55 4.10 10.17
C PHE A 458 -2.93 2.70 10.23
N ARG A 459 -2.18 2.37 11.28
CA ARG A 459 -1.62 1.04 11.48
C ARG A 459 -2.72 -0.03 11.51
N HIS A 460 -3.77 0.21 12.30
CA HIS A 460 -4.91 -0.71 12.39
C HIS A 460 -5.67 -0.79 11.05
N TRP A 461 -5.95 0.34 10.40
CA TRP A 461 -6.62 0.34 9.10
C TRP A 461 -5.80 -0.34 7.99
N ARG A 462 -4.48 -0.21 7.97
CA ARG A 462 -3.59 -0.87 7.00
C ARG A 462 -3.58 -2.39 7.13
N ALA A 463 -3.90 -2.94 8.29
CA ALA A 463 -4.10 -4.39 8.47
C ALA A 463 -5.37 -4.92 7.77
N SER A 464 -6.24 -4.03 7.28
CA SER A 464 -7.49 -4.38 6.61
C SER A 464 -7.37 -4.41 5.08
N ARG A 465 -8.48 -4.71 4.41
CA ARG A 465 -8.63 -4.63 2.95
C ARG A 465 -8.96 -3.21 2.44
N MET A 466 -8.86 -2.16 3.27
CA MET A 466 -9.25 -0.79 2.88
C MET A 466 -8.67 -0.41 1.52
N GLU A 467 -9.47 0.20 0.64
CA GLU A 467 -8.99 0.66 -0.68
C GLU A 467 -8.39 2.06 -0.63
N GLY A 468 -8.77 2.83 0.38
CA GLY A 468 -8.42 4.23 0.58
C GLY A 468 -9.01 4.71 1.91
N TYR A 469 -8.90 6.01 2.16
CA TYR A 469 -9.48 6.64 3.33
C TYR A 469 -9.96 8.05 3.02
N VAL A 470 -10.82 8.59 3.88
CA VAL A 470 -11.17 10.00 3.92
C VAL A 470 -10.98 10.50 5.35
N VAL A 471 -10.18 11.53 5.54
CA VAL A 471 -10.02 12.18 6.84
C VAL A 471 -11.25 13.04 7.11
N PHE A 472 -11.90 12.82 8.25
CA PHE A 472 -12.89 13.74 8.79
C PHE A 472 -12.23 14.55 9.91
N SER A 473 -11.90 15.82 9.68
CA SER A 473 -12.03 16.58 8.42
C SER A 473 -11.05 17.75 8.38
N TRP A 474 -10.99 18.50 7.28
CA TRP A 474 -10.15 19.70 7.24
C TRP A 474 -10.64 20.77 8.22
N ALA A 475 -11.94 21.03 8.25
CA ALA A 475 -12.55 22.03 9.11
C ALA A 475 -13.90 21.55 9.62
N TYR A 476 -14.08 21.60 10.95
CA TYR A 476 -15.29 21.16 11.64
C TYR A 476 -15.49 21.89 12.96
N LEU A 477 -16.74 22.26 13.25
CA LEU A 477 -17.18 22.93 14.49
C LEU A 477 -16.28 24.10 14.96
N GLY A 478 -15.75 24.89 14.02
CA GLY A 478 -14.97 26.10 14.31
C GLY A 478 -13.47 25.87 14.53
N ASP A 479 -12.98 24.64 14.38
CA ASP A 479 -11.55 24.33 14.35
C ASP A 479 -11.15 23.70 13.00
N SER A 480 -9.84 23.60 12.72
CA SER A 480 -9.33 23.08 11.46
C SER A 480 -7.95 22.44 11.59
N LEU A 481 -7.62 21.52 10.67
CA LEU A 481 -6.29 20.91 10.57
C LEU A 481 -5.14 21.92 10.47
N ALA A 482 -5.39 23.11 9.92
CA ALA A 482 -4.38 24.17 9.86
C ALA A 482 -3.92 24.65 11.25
N ASN A 483 -4.74 24.46 12.28
CA ASN A 483 -4.41 24.78 13.68
C ASN A 483 -3.63 23.65 14.38
N HIS A 484 -3.47 22.49 13.73
CA HIS A 484 -2.77 21.30 14.24
C HIS A 484 -1.62 20.90 13.30
N PRO A 485 -0.56 21.72 13.20
CA PRO A 485 0.49 21.56 12.18
C PRO A 485 1.29 20.25 12.32
N ASP A 486 1.38 19.70 13.53
CA ASP A 486 1.97 18.39 13.80
C ASP A 486 1.15 17.24 13.20
N LEU A 487 -0.18 17.27 13.39
CA LEU A 487 -1.10 16.33 12.74
C LEU A 487 -1.10 16.49 11.22
N LEU A 488 -1.11 17.73 10.72
CA LEU A 488 -1.02 18.00 9.29
C LEU A 488 0.27 17.45 8.69
N SER A 489 1.40 17.60 9.39
CA SER A 489 2.69 17.01 8.97
C SER A 489 2.62 15.48 8.96
N ALA A 490 1.99 14.86 9.96
CA ALA A 490 1.82 13.40 10.02
C ALA A 490 0.94 12.89 8.86
N LEU A 491 -0.17 13.57 8.58
CA LEU A 491 -1.04 13.27 7.43
C LEU A 491 -0.32 13.48 6.09
N THR A 492 0.52 14.50 5.98
CA THR A 492 1.32 14.73 4.77
C THR A 492 2.31 13.59 4.52
N ALA A 493 2.96 13.11 5.58
CA ALA A 493 3.84 11.94 5.50
C ALA A 493 3.04 10.68 5.12
N GLU A 494 1.86 10.48 5.72
CA GLU A 494 0.95 9.39 5.38
C GLU A 494 0.50 9.44 3.91
N ASN A 495 0.18 10.65 3.40
CA ASN A 495 -0.23 10.88 2.01
C ASN A 495 0.89 10.66 0.99
N GLY A 496 2.15 10.83 1.41
CA GLY A 496 3.34 10.61 0.59
C GLY A 496 3.87 9.17 0.59
N SER A 497 3.33 8.30 1.45
CA SER A 497 3.81 6.92 1.67
C SER A 497 3.38 5.88 0.63
#